data_AF-A0AAD8YH14-F1
#
_entry.id   AF-A0AAD8YH14-F1
#
_cell.length_a   1.000
_cell.length_b   1.000
_cell.length_c   1.000
_cell.angle_alpha   90.00
_cell.angle_beta   90.00
_cell.angle_gamma   90.00
#
_symmetry.space_group_name_H-M   'P 1'
#
loop_
_entity.id
_entity.type
_entity.pdbx_description
1 polymer ?
#
loop_
_entity_poly.entity_id
_entity_poly.type
_entity_poly.pdbx_seq_one_letter_code
_entity_poly.pdbx_strand_id
1 'polypeptide(L)'
;MKTSPLNSLLLLAIWPTTVVVQAFASSSSHKTLLSSPKSFLQKHHHQQLNQLHTTTTTSLNLFGASTATKSVASAVTNLIPRGGAASAIAEKVSSLASTPNGSFNLALGVLAACTAVLKISNKANADKDDEKVVKDPKVKSLQMRFLMVFWLLRMADWLQGPYFYQVYASKTFGAATGNAMTWVSRLFLTGFASTALFGPLVGRLCDTYGRKAGTLVFSLLYSLGAMSTKSNVLGVLLAGRVMGGIGTSLLFSAPEAWLVGDAARNGLEGSLGETFGLAYAGDSIVAILAGQMAGLAAGTRGPSGPFELSVGFLILGGLLAAFTWKENVAGNVVSSGDEEAGKDGDDDAGSKPTIRDAVKVVKEDPKIMLVGSIQSLFEAAMYIFVLNWPPAVSKAVSAYFAKFATDSSAAIATPYGTVFSCFMACCLLGSTLFGQMTSSTKVDKNGKSKAVSTENFAAGMLGLATLAMGCATLSISTSTPRILSALTSLPVLSTILSPLTALAGTISSLFSTPGSLIGILILSLFVFESCVGMYFPTIGTLRSKYFPDSHRSVVMNLFGIPLNAMVVTVFLSIEKLGVQGALGVSTTALALATACGLKLKGMIKKENEEKK
;
A
#
# COMPACT_ATOMS: atom_id res chain seq x y z
N MET A 1 -3.63 -33.16 7.76
CA MET A 1 -2.67 -32.04 7.95
C MET A 1 -3.45 -30.75 8.22
N LYS A 2 -3.42 -30.22 9.45
CA LYS A 2 -3.96 -28.88 9.75
C LYS A 2 -3.05 -27.85 9.07
N THR A 3 -3.54 -27.18 8.02
CA THR A 3 -2.84 -26.03 7.43
C THR A 3 -2.74 -24.94 8.50
N SER A 4 -1.56 -24.37 8.70
CA SER A 4 -1.39 -23.26 9.63
C SER A 4 -2.29 -22.08 9.23
N PRO A 5 -2.78 -21.27 10.18
CA PRO A 5 -3.56 -20.07 9.85
C PRO A 5 -2.81 -19.11 8.91
N LEU A 6 -1.47 -19.16 8.91
CA LEU A 6 -0.60 -18.41 8.00
C LEU A 6 -0.72 -18.88 6.53
N ASN A 7 -0.93 -20.18 6.29
CA ASN A 7 -1.10 -20.71 4.94
C ASN A 7 -2.49 -20.37 4.37
N SER A 8 -3.51 -20.30 5.22
CA SER A 8 -4.84 -19.79 4.85
C SER A 8 -4.81 -18.30 4.53
N LEU A 9 -3.91 -17.54 5.17
CA LEU A 9 -3.65 -16.11 4.97
C LEU A 9 -3.07 -15.81 3.59
N LEU A 10 -2.07 -16.60 3.17
CA LEU A 10 -1.54 -16.54 1.81
C LEU A 10 -2.62 -16.90 0.78
N LEU A 11 -3.37 -17.97 1.00
CA LEU A 11 -4.38 -18.41 0.02
C LEU A 11 -5.53 -17.40 -0.18
N LEU A 12 -5.98 -16.71 0.88
CA LEU A 12 -7.04 -15.71 0.78
C LEU A 12 -6.58 -14.39 0.16
N ALA A 13 -5.34 -13.95 0.40
CA ALA A 13 -4.77 -12.78 -0.26
C ALA A 13 -4.36 -13.07 -1.72
N ILE A 14 -4.02 -14.33 -2.03
CA ILE A 14 -3.62 -14.79 -3.36
C ILE A 14 -4.82 -15.16 -4.25
N TRP A 15 -5.99 -15.48 -3.68
CA TRP A 15 -7.16 -15.89 -4.47
C TRP A 15 -7.67 -14.82 -5.44
N PRO A 16 -8.01 -13.58 -5.02
CA PRO A 16 -8.51 -12.56 -5.95
C PRO A 16 -7.49 -12.22 -7.04
N THR A 17 -6.23 -12.40 -6.67
CA THR A 17 -5.05 -11.90 -7.34
C THR A 17 -4.55 -12.93 -8.37
N THR A 18 -4.77 -14.23 -8.12
CA THR A 18 -4.61 -15.31 -9.12
C THR A 18 -5.73 -15.35 -10.16
N VAL A 19 -6.96 -14.95 -9.84
CA VAL A 19 -8.04 -14.79 -10.83
C VAL A 19 -7.68 -13.71 -11.86
N VAL A 20 -7.08 -12.61 -11.40
CA VAL A 20 -6.55 -11.56 -12.27
C VAL A 20 -5.43 -12.10 -13.17
N VAL A 21 -4.48 -12.86 -12.61
CA VAL A 21 -3.42 -13.51 -13.39
C VAL A 21 -3.98 -14.51 -14.40
N GLN A 22 -5.01 -15.29 -14.04
CA GLN A 22 -5.67 -16.21 -14.95
C GLN A 22 -6.37 -15.48 -16.10
N ALA A 23 -6.92 -14.29 -15.87
CA ALA A 23 -7.44 -13.44 -16.95
C ALA A 23 -6.33 -12.98 -17.92
N PHE A 24 -5.13 -12.69 -17.41
CA PHE A 24 -3.95 -12.40 -18.25
C PHE A 24 -3.35 -13.66 -18.91
N ALA A 25 -3.51 -14.84 -18.32
CA ALA A 25 -2.93 -16.10 -18.81
C ALA A 25 -3.84 -16.87 -19.79
N SER A 26 -5.17 -16.84 -19.64
CA SER A 26 -6.08 -17.70 -20.44
C SER A 26 -6.24 -17.25 -21.90
N SER A 27 -5.87 -16.01 -22.23
CA SER A 27 -5.95 -15.48 -23.60
C SER A 27 -4.92 -16.10 -24.57
N SER A 28 -3.91 -16.82 -24.08
CA SER A 28 -2.92 -17.49 -24.93
C SER A 28 -3.40 -18.80 -25.58
N SER A 29 -4.52 -19.38 -25.13
CA SER A 29 -4.89 -20.76 -25.45
C SER A 29 -5.93 -20.92 -26.57
N HIS A 30 -6.13 -19.90 -27.41
CA HIS A 30 -7.21 -19.91 -28.42
C HIS A 30 -6.94 -20.77 -29.68
N LYS A 31 -5.78 -21.46 -29.79
CA LYS A 31 -5.47 -22.30 -30.95
C LYS A 31 -5.74 -23.81 -30.78
N THR A 32 -6.22 -24.29 -29.63
CA THR A 32 -6.40 -25.74 -29.39
C THR A 32 -7.83 -26.17 -29.04
N LEU A 33 -8.83 -25.29 -29.19
CA LEU A 33 -10.23 -25.56 -28.82
C LEU A 33 -11.19 -25.63 -30.02
N LEU A 34 -10.69 -26.06 -31.17
CA LEU A 34 -11.49 -26.39 -32.36
C LEU A 34 -11.21 -27.84 -32.79
N SER A 35 -11.59 -28.80 -31.96
CA SER A 35 -11.91 -30.16 -32.41
C SER A 35 -13.05 -30.73 -31.56
N SER A 36 -14.14 -31.08 -32.23
CA SER A 36 -15.41 -31.55 -31.68
C SER A 36 -15.28 -32.79 -30.77
N PRO A 37 -16.07 -32.92 -29.68
CA PRO A 37 -15.94 -33.98 -28.68
C PRO A 37 -16.67 -35.26 -29.09
N LYS A 38 -16.23 -35.94 -30.17
CA LYS A 38 -16.75 -37.28 -30.53
C LYS A 38 -15.71 -38.32 -30.97
N SER A 39 -14.41 -38.00 -31.04
CA SER A 39 -13.40 -38.96 -31.55
C SER A 39 -12.39 -39.51 -30.53
N PHE A 40 -12.50 -39.20 -29.24
CA PHE A 40 -11.50 -39.64 -28.24
C PHE A 40 -11.91 -40.86 -27.39
N LEU A 41 -13.10 -41.43 -27.60
CA LEU A 41 -13.63 -42.57 -26.81
C LEU A 41 -13.55 -43.93 -27.55
N GLN A 42 -12.56 -44.15 -28.42
CA GLN A 42 -12.45 -45.45 -29.10
C GLN A 42 -11.05 -45.96 -29.45
N LYS A 43 -9.97 -45.47 -28.84
CA LYS A 43 -8.66 -46.14 -28.97
C LYS A 43 -7.87 -46.10 -27.68
N HIS A 44 -7.35 -47.27 -27.31
CA HIS A 44 -6.41 -47.58 -26.23
C HIS A 44 -7.00 -48.01 -24.88
N HIS A 45 -7.81 -49.08 -24.94
CA HIS A 45 -7.72 -50.20 -24.01
C HIS A 45 -6.63 -51.16 -24.55
N HIS A 46 -5.39 -51.12 -24.02
CA HIS A 46 -4.52 -52.29 -23.79
C HIS A 46 -3.07 -51.90 -23.43
N GLN A 47 -2.51 -52.75 -22.55
CA GLN A 47 -1.11 -52.92 -22.13
C GLN A 47 -0.58 -52.08 -20.96
N GLN A 48 -0.78 -52.68 -19.77
CA GLN A 48 0.17 -52.64 -18.66
C GLN A 48 1.32 -53.65 -18.90
N LEU A 49 2.48 -53.36 -18.27
CA LEU A 49 3.40 -54.23 -17.49
C LEU A 49 4.90 -54.20 -17.88
N ASN A 50 5.71 -53.98 -16.82
CA ASN A 50 7.15 -54.29 -16.62
C ASN A 50 8.16 -53.36 -17.32
N GLN A 51 9.19 -52.78 -16.68
CA GLN A 51 9.99 -53.18 -15.51
C GLN A 51 10.51 -51.98 -14.67
N LEU A 52 10.79 -52.30 -13.41
CA LEU A 52 11.33 -51.51 -12.32
C LEU A 52 12.87 -51.58 -12.31
N HIS A 53 13.59 -50.45 -12.24
CA HIS A 53 14.84 -50.38 -11.46
C HIS A 53 15.06 -48.99 -10.85
N THR A 54 15.45 -49.05 -9.59
CA THR A 54 15.50 -48.06 -8.53
C THR A 54 16.67 -47.09 -8.61
N THR A 55 16.45 -45.80 -8.35
CA THR A 55 17.36 -45.00 -7.51
C THR A 55 16.58 -43.90 -6.78
N THR A 56 16.57 -44.02 -5.46
CA THR A 56 15.89 -43.16 -4.48
C THR A 56 16.52 -41.77 -4.42
N THR A 57 15.75 -40.72 -4.70
CA THR A 57 16.00 -39.36 -4.17
C THR A 57 14.71 -38.83 -3.58
N THR A 58 14.74 -38.64 -2.26
CA THR A 58 13.63 -38.20 -1.42
C THR A 58 13.28 -36.74 -1.71
N SER A 59 12.34 -36.50 -2.63
CA SER A 59 11.74 -35.19 -2.85
C SER A 59 10.77 -34.86 -1.70
N LEU A 60 11.11 -33.86 -0.89
CA LEU A 60 10.19 -33.20 0.03
C LEU A 60 9.02 -32.60 -0.76
N ASN A 61 7.86 -33.27 -0.70
CA ASN A 61 6.56 -32.75 -1.11
C ASN A 61 6.16 -31.57 -0.21
N LEU A 62 6.64 -30.38 -0.52
CA LEU A 62 6.09 -29.11 -0.04
C LEU A 62 5.57 -28.34 -1.26
N PHE A 63 4.28 -28.01 -1.25
CA PHE A 63 3.50 -27.35 -2.31
C PHE A 63 2.89 -28.26 -3.40
N GLY A 64 1.68 -28.76 -3.09
CA GLY A 64 0.72 -29.26 -4.08
C GLY A 64 0.11 -28.14 -4.92
N ALA A 65 0.93 -27.50 -5.77
CA ALA A 65 0.50 -26.47 -6.71
C ALA A 65 -0.51 -27.01 -7.76
N SER A 66 -0.48 -28.31 -8.07
CA SER A 66 -1.38 -28.90 -9.07
C SER A 66 -2.82 -29.09 -8.57
N THR A 67 -3.03 -29.26 -7.26
CA THR A 67 -4.35 -29.46 -6.66
C THR A 67 -5.08 -28.14 -6.40
N ALA A 68 -4.34 -27.10 -5.99
CA ALA A 68 -4.88 -25.75 -5.80
C ALA A 68 -5.41 -25.17 -7.13
N THR A 69 -4.67 -25.36 -8.22
CA THR A 69 -5.07 -24.87 -9.55
C THR A 69 -6.34 -25.55 -10.08
N LYS A 70 -6.52 -26.86 -9.79
CA LYS A 70 -7.74 -27.62 -10.15
C LYS A 70 -8.95 -27.26 -9.30
N SER A 71 -8.75 -27.01 -8.00
CA SER A 71 -9.83 -26.61 -7.09
C SER A 71 -10.33 -25.18 -7.36
N VAL A 72 -9.42 -24.26 -7.74
CA VAL A 72 -9.76 -22.87 -8.08
C VAL A 72 -10.44 -22.77 -9.45
N ALA A 73 -9.97 -23.53 -10.45
CA ALA A 73 -10.68 -23.65 -11.73
C ALA A 73 -12.11 -24.18 -11.53
N SER A 74 -12.30 -25.18 -10.65
CA SER A 74 -13.63 -25.69 -10.31
C SER A 74 -14.51 -24.65 -9.58
N ALA A 75 -13.94 -23.83 -8.69
CA ALA A 75 -14.68 -22.79 -7.96
C ALA A 75 -15.13 -21.63 -8.87
N VAL A 76 -14.28 -21.23 -9.84
CA VAL A 76 -14.63 -20.21 -10.85
C VAL A 76 -15.66 -20.76 -11.84
N THR A 77 -15.51 -22.02 -12.28
CA THR A 77 -16.47 -22.67 -13.20
C THR A 77 -17.85 -22.85 -12.55
N ASN A 78 -17.93 -22.92 -11.23
CA ASN A 78 -19.19 -23.04 -10.48
C ASN A 78 -19.91 -21.70 -10.21
N LEU A 79 -19.24 -20.55 -10.43
CA LEU A 79 -19.86 -19.20 -10.43
C LEU A 79 -20.33 -18.76 -11.83
N ILE A 80 -19.95 -19.54 -12.84
CA ILE A 80 -20.45 -19.73 -14.20
C ILE A 80 -21.96 -20.02 -14.36
N PRO A 81 -22.91 -19.12 -14.68
CA PRO A 81 -24.30 -19.54 -14.93
C PRO A 81 -24.35 -20.50 -16.13
N ARG A 82 -24.51 -21.81 -15.89
CA ARG A 82 -24.47 -22.84 -16.95
C ARG A 82 -25.61 -22.59 -17.96
N GLY A 83 -25.25 -22.26 -19.21
CA GLY A 83 -26.17 -21.96 -20.32
C GLY A 83 -25.60 -20.91 -21.28
N GLY A 84 -26.39 -20.46 -22.27
CA GLY A 84 -25.97 -19.45 -23.26
C GLY A 84 -25.53 -18.09 -22.67
N ALA A 85 -25.88 -17.82 -21.41
CA ALA A 85 -25.36 -16.67 -20.66
C ALA A 85 -23.87 -16.82 -20.28
N ALA A 86 -23.38 -18.05 -20.02
CA ALA A 86 -21.96 -18.29 -19.74
C ALA A 86 -21.06 -17.97 -20.93
N SER A 87 -21.48 -18.32 -22.15
CA SER A 87 -20.71 -18.05 -23.37
C SER A 87 -20.66 -16.55 -23.67
N ALA A 88 -21.78 -15.83 -23.49
CA ALA A 88 -21.82 -14.37 -23.66
C ALA A 88 -20.97 -13.65 -22.60
N ILE A 89 -20.98 -14.12 -21.35
CA ILE A 89 -20.12 -13.59 -20.28
C ILE A 89 -18.65 -13.90 -20.56
N ALA A 90 -18.31 -15.11 -20.99
CA ALA A 90 -16.94 -15.49 -21.33
C ALA A 90 -16.40 -14.67 -22.52
N GLU A 91 -17.21 -14.43 -23.53
CA GLU A 91 -16.86 -13.60 -24.69
C GLU A 91 -16.65 -12.14 -24.28
N LYS A 92 -17.54 -11.59 -23.44
CA LYS A 92 -17.39 -10.23 -22.90
C LYS A 92 -16.16 -10.10 -22.00
N VAL A 93 -15.88 -11.07 -21.14
CA VAL A 93 -14.65 -11.11 -20.30
C VAL A 93 -13.39 -11.19 -21.16
N SER A 94 -13.40 -12.02 -22.21
CA SER A 94 -12.29 -12.14 -23.16
C SER A 94 -12.04 -10.82 -23.90
N SER A 95 -13.11 -10.14 -24.35
CA SER A 95 -13.01 -8.84 -25.00
C SER A 95 -12.43 -7.76 -24.07
N LEU A 96 -12.85 -7.72 -22.80
CA LEU A 96 -12.30 -6.79 -21.82
C LEU A 96 -10.82 -7.10 -21.51
N ALA A 97 -10.45 -8.38 -21.41
CA ALA A 97 -9.09 -8.82 -21.10
C ALA A 97 -8.07 -8.54 -22.23
N SER A 98 -8.55 -8.20 -23.43
CA SER A 98 -7.70 -7.89 -24.59
C SER A 98 -7.10 -6.46 -24.57
N THR A 99 -7.63 -5.57 -23.73
CA THR A 99 -7.14 -4.19 -23.58
C THR A 99 -6.56 -3.96 -22.19
N PRO A 100 -5.50 -3.15 -22.04
CA PRO A 100 -4.94 -2.85 -20.73
C PRO A 100 -5.99 -2.36 -19.74
N ASN A 101 -6.81 -1.39 -20.16
CA ASN A 101 -7.82 -0.79 -19.28
C ASN A 101 -8.93 -1.78 -18.91
N GLY A 102 -9.37 -2.64 -19.83
CA GLY A 102 -10.38 -3.66 -19.54
C GLY A 102 -9.86 -4.74 -18.58
N SER A 103 -8.61 -5.19 -18.72
CA SER A 103 -8.02 -6.17 -17.79
C SER A 103 -7.89 -5.62 -16.37
N PHE A 104 -7.45 -4.37 -16.19
CA PHE A 104 -7.34 -3.77 -14.86
C PHE A 104 -8.71 -3.40 -14.27
N ASN A 105 -9.70 -3.02 -15.07
CA ASN A 105 -11.06 -2.81 -14.57
C ASN A 105 -11.73 -4.11 -14.11
N LEU A 106 -11.50 -5.22 -14.82
CA LEU A 106 -11.93 -6.55 -14.38
C LEU A 106 -11.28 -6.90 -13.03
N ALA A 107 -9.97 -6.66 -12.90
CA ALA A 107 -9.25 -6.87 -11.66
C ALA A 107 -9.80 -6.04 -10.51
N LEU A 108 -10.08 -4.76 -10.75
CA LEU A 108 -10.69 -3.88 -9.77
C LEU A 108 -12.07 -4.38 -9.33
N GLY A 109 -12.91 -4.83 -10.28
CA GLY A 109 -14.22 -5.41 -9.98
C GLY A 109 -14.14 -6.64 -9.08
N VAL A 110 -13.19 -7.55 -9.36
CA VAL A 110 -12.94 -8.74 -8.52
C VAL A 110 -12.47 -8.33 -7.13
N LEU A 111 -11.50 -7.42 -7.02
CA LEU A 111 -10.96 -6.96 -5.74
C LEU A 111 -12.04 -6.25 -4.89
N ALA A 112 -12.87 -5.41 -5.52
CA ALA A 112 -13.98 -4.73 -4.85
C ALA A 112 -15.04 -5.73 -4.35
N ALA A 113 -15.40 -6.73 -5.17
CA ALA A 113 -16.33 -7.78 -4.78
C ALA A 113 -15.78 -8.60 -3.59
N CYS A 114 -14.51 -9.02 -3.63
CA CYS A 114 -13.89 -9.75 -2.53
C CYS A 114 -13.88 -8.94 -1.22
N THR A 115 -13.52 -7.66 -1.30
CA THR A 115 -13.53 -6.75 -0.14
C THR A 115 -14.94 -6.55 0.42
N ALA A 116 -15.94 -6.39 -0.45
CA ALA A 116 -17.33 -6.27 -0.05
C ALA A 116 -17.82 -7.53 0.68
N VAL A 117 -17.53 -8.72 0.14
CA VAL A 117 -17.88 -10.01 0.77
C VAL A 117 -17.23 -10.15 2.16
N LEU A 118 -15.96 -9.77 2.30
CA LEU A 118 -15.27 -9.81 3.60
C LEU A 118 -15.87 -8.82 4.59
N LYS A 119 -16.22 -7.60 4.15
CA LYS A 119 -16.88 -6.61 5.01
C LYS A 119 -18.29 -7.03 5.42
N ILE A 120 -19.08 -7.61 4.51
CA ILE A 120 -20.42 -8.14 4.82
C ILE A 120 -20.30 -9.28 5.84
N SER A 121 -19.33 -10.17 5.66
CA SER A 121 -19.05 -11.24 6.62
C SER A 121 -18.65 -10.70 7.99
N ASN A 122 -17.95 -9.56 8.06
CA ASN A 122 -17.61 -8.91 9.33
C ASN A 122 -18.84 -8.30 10.00
N LYS A 123 -19.67 -7.58 9.24
CA LYS A 123 -20.86 -6.92 9.78
C LYS A 123 -21.88 -7.93 10.30
N ALA A 124 -22.11 -9.03 9.58
CA ALA A 124 -23.00 -10.11 10.03
C ALA A 124 -22.56 -10.77 11.36
N ASN A 125 -21.28 -10.69 11.71
CA ASN A 125 -20.77 -11.16 13.00
C ASN A 125 -20.83 -10.09 14.11
N ALA A 126 -20.95 -8.80 13.76
CA ALA A 126 -21.00 -7.68 14.71
C ALA A 126 -22.45 -7.27 15.07
N ASP A 127 -23.39 -7.41 14.12
CA ASP A 127 -24.82 -7.05 14.28
C ASP A 127 -25.59 -7.90 15.31
N LYS A 128 -24.92 -8.77 16.09
CA LYS A 128 -25.57 -9.54 17.16
C LYS A 128 -25.70 -8.78 18.48
N ASP A 129 -25.00 -7.66 18.68
CA ASP A 129 -24.96 -6.94 19.97
C ASP A 129 -25.26 -5.43 19.91
N ASP A 130 -25.51 -4.81 18.75
CA ASP A 130 -25.69 -3.35 18.66
C ASP A 130 -27.17 -2.92 18.68
N GLU A 131 -27.62 -2.44 19.85
CA GLU A 131 -28.82 -1.62 19.98
C GLU A 131 -28.60 -0.29 19.22
N LYS A 132 -29.54 0.11 18.35
CA LYS A 132 -29.40 1.33 17.53
C LYS A 132 -29.43 2.59 18.42
N VAL A 133 -28.28 3.03 18.89
CA VAL A 133 -28.13 4.32 19.57
C VAL A 133 -28.48 5.43 18.59
N VAL A 134 -29.53 6.20 18.91
CA VAL A 134 -29.89 7.42 18.18
C VAL A 134 -28.77 8.44 18.36
N LYS A 135 -28.00 8.69 17.30
CA LYS A 135 -26.83 9.59 17.35
C LYS A 135 -27.25 11.03 17.61
N ASP A 136 -26.54 11.71 18.50
CA ASP A 136 -26.71 13.14 18.76
C ASP A 136 -26.58 13.95 17.44
N PRO A 137 -27.58 14.77 17.08
CA PRO A 137 -27.53 15.66 15.92
C PRO A 137 -26.26 16.52 15.84
N LYS A 138 -25.68 16.92 16.98
CA LYS A 138 -24.44 17.71 17.04
C LYS A 138 -23.23 16.92 16.55
N VAL A 139 -23.13 15.63 16.90
CA VAL A 139 -22.09 14.72 16.41
C VAL A 139 -22.19 14.56 14.89
N LYS A 140 -23.40 14.32 14.38
CA LYS A 140 -23.63 14.20 12.94
C LYS A 140 -23.26 15.47 12.17
N SER A 141 -23.58 16.64 12.73
CA SER A 141 -23.21 17.94 12.16
C SER A 141 -21.69 18.15 12.13
N LEU A 142 -20.98 17.83 13.22
CA LEU A 142 -19.51 17.88 13.27
C LEU A 142 -18.89 16.93 12.24
N GLN A 143 -19.37 15.68 12.19
CA GLN A 143 -18.93 14.66 11.25
C GLN A 143 -19.09 15.14 9.80
N MET A 144 -20.26 15.65 9.40
CA MET A 144 -20.46 16.11 8.03
C MET A 144 -19.55 17.29 7.67
N ARG A 145 -19.39 18.28 8.57
CA ARG A 145 -18.50 19.42 8.34
C ARG A 145 -17.04 19.00 8.16
N PHE A 146 -16.57 18.02 8.93
CA PHE A 146 -15.21 17.52 8.82
C PHE A 146 -15.02 16.61 7.61
N LEU A 147 -15.84 15.56 7.48
CA LEU A 147 -15.67 14.48 6.51
C LEU A 147 -15.76 14.99 5.08
N MET A 148 -16.67 15.93 4.79
CA MET A 148 -16.79 16.50 3.45
C MET A 148 -15.51 17.23 3.02
N VAL A 149 -14.97 18.10 3.88
CA VAL A 149 -13.71 18.79 3.61
C VAL A 149 -12.58 17.78 3.51
N PHE A 150 -12.45 16.89 4.50
CA PHE A 150 -11.38 15.89 4.56
C PHE A 150 -11.32 15.04 3.28
N TRP A 151 -12.45 14.50 2.81
CA TRP A 151 -12.49 13.69 1.60
C TRP A 151 -12.24 14.48 0.31
N LEU A 152 -12.66 15.75 0.24
CA LEU A 152 -12.34 16.61 -0.92
C LEU A 152 -10.83 16.87 -1.01
N LEU A 153 -10.19 17.18 0.13
CA LEU A 153 -8.75 17.41 0.18
C LEU A 153 -7.96 16.14 -0.14
N ARG A 154 -8.41 14.99 0.38
CA ARG A 154 -7.83 13.67 0.06
C ARG A 154 -8.04 13.27 -1.39
N MET A 155 -9.22 13.53 -1.97
CA MET A 155 -9.49 13.30 -3.39
C MET A 155 -8.47 14.04 -4.27
N ALA A 156 -8.16 15.29 -3.94
CA ALA A 156 -7.17 16.06 -4.68
C ALA A 156 -5.76 15.45 -4.61
N ASP A 157 -5.35 14.98 -3.42
CA ASP A 157 -4.06 14.30 -3.25
C ASP A 157 -3.98 12.99 -4.04
N TRP A 158 -5.02 12.15 -3.91
CA TRP A 158 -5.09 10.87 -4.61
C TRP A 158 -5.21 10.99 -6.12
N LEU A 159 -5.80 12.06 -6.65
CA LEU A 159 -5.85 12.34 -8.09
C LEU A 159 -4.46 12.52 -8.70
N GLN A 160 -3.53 13.13 -7.96
CA GLN A 160 -2.18 13.42 -8.45
C GLN A 160 -1.26 12.20 -8.44
N GLY A 161 -1.41 11.32 -7.44
CA GLY A 161 -0.54 10.16 -7.20
C GLY A 161 -0.27 9.28 -8.44
N PRO A 162 -1.29 8.74 -9.13
CA PRO A 162 -1.09 7.80 -10.24
C PRO A 162 -0.26 8.37 -11.40
N TYR A 163 -0.33 9.68 -11.62
CA TYR A 163 0.29 10.37 -12.74
C TYR A 163 1.54 11.16 -12.35
N PHE A 164 1.98 11.08 -11.08
CA PHE A 164 3.17 11.80 -10.61
C PHE A 164 4.39 11.52 -11.48
N TYR A 165 4.74 10.25 -11.69
CA TYR A 165 5.89 9.91 -12.53
C TYR A 165 5.68 10.41 -13.96
N GLN A 166 4.53 10.13 -14.57
CA GLN A 166 4.27 10.41 -15.97
C GLN A 166 4.23 11.92 -16.26
N VAL A 167 3.66 12.74 -15.38
CA VAL A 167 3.58 14.19 -15.60
C VAL A 167 4.96 14.81 -15.70
N TYR A 168 5.89 14.43 -14.80
CA TYR A 168 7.24 14.97 -14.82
C TYR A 168 8.11 14.29 -15.88
N ALA A 169 7.91 13.00 -16.15
CA ALA A 169 8.63 12.29 -17.22
C ALA A 169 8.25 12.80 -18.62
N SER A 170 7.04 13.35 -18.79
CA SER A 170 6.60 13.96 -20.04
C SER A 170 7.25 15.33 -20.33
N LYS A 171 7.93 15.92 -19.35
CA LYS A 171 8.55 17.24 -19.49
C LYS A 171 9.89 17.12 -20.19
N THR A 172 10.12 17.99 -21.16
CA THR A 172 11.40 18.14 -21.83
C THR A 172 12.11 19.34 -21.23
N PHE A 173 13.28 19.08 -20.66
CA PHE A 173 14.22 20.12 -20.24
C PHE A 173 15.33 20.19 -21.29
N GLY A 174 15.96 21.36 -21.47
CA GLY A 174 17.03 21.53 -22.47
C GLY A 174 18.15 20.47 -22.36
N ALA A 175 19.00 20.37 -23.39
CA ALA A 175 19.98 19.30 -23.57
C ALA A 175 20.92 19.02 -22.37
N ALA A 176 21.11 19.99 -21.46
CA ALA A 176 21.98 19.88 -20.30
C ALA A 176 21.41 19.09 -19.11
N THR A 177 20.14 18.67 -19.17
CA THR A 177 19.42 18.30 -17.95
C THR A 177 19.66 16.81 -17.61
N GLY A 178 19.56 15.86 -18.53
CA GLY A 178 19.74 14.42 -18.24
C GLY A 178 18.48 13.61 -18.54
N ASN A 179 18.42 12.32 -18.18
CA ASN A 179 17.27 11.47 -18.54
C ASN A 179 16.02 11.74 -17.67
N ALA A 180 14.83 11.36 -18.16
CA ALA A 180 13.55 11.60 -17.49
C ALA A 180 13.49 11.04 -16.06
N MET A 181 14.02 9.83 -15.84
CA MET A 181 14.02 9.17 -14.53
C MET A 181 14.78 10.00 -13.48
N THR A 182 15.88 10.62 -13.87
CA THR A 182 16.73 11.41 -12.97
C THR A 182 16.02 12.65 -12.48
N TRP A 183 15.39 13.43 -13.35
CA TRP A 183 14.70 14.64 -12.91
C TRP A 183 13.40 14.37 -12.18
N VAL A 184 12.66 13.32 -12.55
CA VAL A 184 11.50 12.87 -11.78
C VAL A 184 11.92 12.53 -10.35
N SER A 185 13.04 11.81 -10.18
CA SER A 185 13.55 11.46 -8.85
C SER A 185 14.00 12.71 -8.06
N ARG A 186 14.70 13.66 -8.69
CA ARG A 186 15.12 14.93 -8.05
C ARG A 186 13.92 15.79 -7.65
N LEU A 187 12.89 15.87 -8.49
CA LEU A 187 11.65 16.60 -8.19
C LEU A 187 10.88 15.92 -7.06
N PHE A 188 10.82 14.59 -7.04
CA PHE A 188 10.25 13.84 -5.92
C PHE A 188 10.99 14.16 -4.62
N LEU A 189 12.32 14.03 -4.63
CA LEU A 189 13.20 14.35 -3.50
C LEU A 189 13.06 15.79 -3.03
N THR A 190 12.87 16.75 -3.92
CA THR A 190 12.67 18.17 -3.55
C THR A 190 11.41 18.34 -2.71
N GLY A 191 10.30 17.72 -3.11
CA GLY A 191 9.07 17.75 -2.31
C GLY A 191 9.21 16.98 -0.99
N PHE A 192 9.88 15.82 -1.02
CA PHE A 192 10.14 15.02 0.17
C PHE A 192 11.02 15.75 1.20
N ALA A 193 12.11 16.39 0.73
CA ALA A 193 12.97 17.23 1.56
C ALA A 193 12.24 18.46 2.08
N SER A 194 11.37 19.08 1.26
CA SER A 194 10.52 20.19 1.70
C SER A 194 9.62 19.79 2.87
N THR A 195 8.94 18.64 2.80
CA THR A 195 8.13 18.11 3.91
C THR A 195 8.99 17.88 5.17
N ALA A 196 10.19 17.29 5.02
CA ALA A 196 11.07 17.03 6.16
C ALA A 196 11.59 18.32 6.83
N LEU A 197 11.92 19.35 6.04
CA LEU A 197 12.49 20.61 6.54
C LEU A 197 11.42 21.54 7.10
N PHE A 198 10.30 21.71 6.39
CA PHE A 198 9.27 22.69 6.73
C PHE A 198 8.10 22.11 7.53
N GLY A 199 7.89 20.78 7.51
CA GLY A 199 6.77 20.14 8.21
C GLY A 199 6.67 20.50 9.69
N PRO A 200 7.76 20.37 10.50
CA PRO A 200 7.72 20.74 11.92
C PRO A 200 7.50 22.24 12.16
N LEU A 201 8.00 23.11 11.28
CA LEU A 201 7.79 24.55 11.37
C LEU A 201 6.32 24.89 11.10
N VAL A 202 5.78 24.37 10.00
CA VAL A 202 4.44 24.66 9.53
C VAL A 202 3.38 24.04 10.44
N GLY A 203 3.65 22.87 11.04
CA GLY A 203 2.81 22.31 12.10
C GLY A 203 2.71 23.21 13.33
N ARG A 204 3.85 23.76 13.81
CA ARG A 204 3.85 24.73 14.92
C ARG A 204 3.11 26.03 14.56
N LEU A 205 3.28 26.53 13.34
CA LEU A 205 2.56 27.70 12.86
C LEU A 205 1.05 27.44 12.79
N CYS A 206 0.64 26.25 12.36
CA CYS A 206 -0.76 25.83 12.33
C CYS A 206 -1.40 25.84 13.73
N ASP A 207 -0.70 25.31 14.73
CA ASP A 207 -1.22 25.29 16.11
C ASP A 207 -1.29 26.67 16.77
N THR A 208 -0.45 27.61 16.34
CA THR A 208 -0.39 28.98 16.91
C THR A 208 -1.28 29.98 16.18
N TYR A 209 -1.30 29.98 14.85
CA TYR A 209 -2.05 30.93 14.04
C TYR A 209 -3.47 30.47 13.69
N GLY A 210 -3.75 29.16 13.77
CA GLY A 210 -5.08 28.62 13.52
C GLY A 210 -5.07 27.42 12.57
N ARG A 211 -5.84 26.40 12.93
CA ARG A 211 -5.90 25.12 12.20
C ARG A 211 -6.78 25.21 10.96
N LYS A 212 -7.80 26.08 10.96
CA LYS A 212 -8.55 26.40 9.75
C LYS A 212 -7.67 27.17 8.77
N ALA A 213 -6.96 28.21 9.22
CA ALA A 213 -5.99 28.94 8.39
C ALA A 213 -4.94 27.98 7.78
N GLY A 214 -4.38 27.05 8.57
CA GLY A 214 -3.48 26.02 8.07
C GLY A 214 -4.08 25.16 6.95
N THR A 215 -5.36 24.79 7.07
CA THR A 215 -6.08 24.02 6.03
C THR A 215 -6.30 24.84 4.75
N LEU A 216 -6.55 26.15 4.86
CA LEU A 216 -6.67 27.04 3.69
C LEU A 216 -5.33 27.26 2.99
N VAL A 217 -4.25 27.44 3.77
CA VAL A 217 -2.87 27.53 3.25
C VAL A 217 -2.50 26.25 2.54
N PHE A 218 -2.88 25.07 3.08
CA PHE A 218 -2.75 23.81 2.37
C PHE A 218 -3.42 23.86 1.00
N SER A 219 -4.73 24.15 0.94
CA SER A 219 -5.48 24.19 -0.32
C SER A 219 -4.82 25.11 -1.34
N LEU A 220 -4.33 26.27 -0.92
CA LEU A 220 -3.64 27.23 -1.79
C LEU A 220 -2.29 26.69 -2.29
N LEU A 221 -1.38 26.30 -1.38
CA LEU A 221 -0.05 25.85 -1.74
C LEU A 221 -0.09 24.57 -2.59
N TYR A 222 -0.98 23.65 -2.26
CA TYR A 222 -1.14 22.41 -3.02
C TYR A 222 -1.73 22.68 -4.42
N SER A 223 -2.64 23.65 -4.56
CA SER A 223 -3.15 24.09 -5.86
C SER A 223 -2.06 24.72 -6.72
N LEU A 224 -1.23 25.59 -6.15
CA LEU A 224 -0.08 26.19 -6.83
C LEU A 224 0.93 25.11 -7.26
N GLY A 225 1.19 24.14 -6.38
CA GLY A 225 2.01 22.97 -6.69
C GLY A 225 1.45 22.16 -7.86
N ALA A 226 0.15 21.89 -7.88
CA ALA A 226 -0.50 21.16 -8.97
C ALA A 226 -0.46 21.94 -10.30
N MET A 227 -0.74 23.26 -10.27
CA MET A 227 -0.70 24.11 -11.47
C MET A 227 0.72 24.25 -12.04
N SER A 228 1.75 24.19 -11.20
CA SER A 228 3.15 24.23 -11.65
C SER A 228 3.46 23.16 -12.71
N THR A 229 2.77 22.01 -12.65
CA THR A 229 2.96 20.87 -13.56
C THR A 229 2.59 21.16 -15.01
N LYS A 230 1.92 22.28 -15.29
CA LYS A 230 1.69 22.76 -16.66
C LYS A 230 2.96 23.32 -17.30
N SER A 231 3.87 23.86 -16.48
CA SER A 231 5.09 24.48 -16.97
C SER A 231 6.12 23.45 -17.41
N ASN A 232 6.93 23.81 -18.40
CA ASN A 232 8.15 23.08 -18.78
C ASN A 232 9.42 23.72 -18.19
N VAL A 233 9.27 24.78 -17.38
CA VAL A 233 10.38 25.47 -16.73
C VAL A 233 10.75 24.75 -15.44
N LEU A 234 11.97 24.21 -15.37
CA LEU A 234 12.46 23.44 -14.22
C LEU A 234 12.31 24.20 -12.89
N GLY A 235 12.62 25.50 -12.86
CA GLY A 235 12.48 26.32 -11.66
C GLY A 235 11.05 26.41 -11.14
N VAL A 236 10.06 26.49 -12.04
CA VAL A 236 8.63 26.51 -11.68
C VAL A 236 8.20 25.16 -11.09
N LEU A 237 8.67 24.05 -11.67
CA LEU A 237 8.39 22.71 -11.15
C LEU A 237 9.04 22.48 -9.78
N LEU A 238 10.28 22.94 -9.58
CA LEU A 238 10.97 22.84 -8.30
C LEU A 238 10.23 23.65 -7.22
N ALA A 239 9.85 24.90 -7.52
CA ALA A 239 9.05 25.72 -6.62
C ALA A 239 7.70 25.06 -6.29
N GLY A 240 7.03 24.51 -7.32
CA GLY A 240 5.79 23.76 -7.14
C GLY A 240 5.94 22.51 -6.28
N ARG A 241 7.06 21.80 -6.36
CA ARG A 241 7.38 20.66 -5.48
C ARG A 241 7.66 21.09 -4.05
N VAL A 242 8.32 22.23 -3.83
CA VAL A 242 8.50 22.81 -2.49
C VAL A 242 7.14 23.15 -1.88
N MET A 243 6.29 23.87 -2.61
CA MET A 243 4.92 24.21 -2.19
C MET A 243 4.08 22.96 -1.92
N GLY A 244 4.16 21.97 -2.81
CA GLY A 244 3.51 20.67 -2.65
C GLY A 244 3.95 19.96 -1.38
N GLY A 245 5.26 19.92 -1.08
CA GLY A 245 5.79 19.28 0.14
C GLY A 245 5.38 19.99 1.43
N ILE A 246 5.32 21.33 1.42
CA ILE A 246 4.75 22.10 2.54
C ILE A 246 3.26 21.78 2.69
N GLY A 247 2.52 21.77 1.58
CA GLY A 247 1.10 21.43 1.54
C GLY A 247 0.83 20.04 2.11
N THR A 248 1.55 19.01 1.65
CA THR A 248 1.42 17.64 2.18
C THR A 248 1.61 17.62 3.70
N SER A 249 2.54 18.38 4.27
CA SER A 249 2.73 18.45 5.72
C SER A 249 1.49 18.97 6.45
N LEU A 250 0.79 19.95 5.87
CA LEU A 250 -0.44 20.52 6.41
C LEU A 250 -1.65 19.59 6.21
N LEU A 251 -1.73 18.86 5.09
CA LEU A 251 -2.85 17.93 4.79
C LEU A 251 -3.08 16.91 5.90
N PHE A 252 -1.99 16.34 6.43
CA PHE A 252 -2.04 15.30 7.45
C PHE A 252 -2.12 15.85 8.89
N SER A 253 -1.98 17.16 9.10
CA SER A 253 -1.92 17.75 10.44
C SER A 253 -3.04 18.74 10.72
N ALA A 254 -3.26 19.73 9.85
CA ALA A 254 -4.17 20.84 10.10
C ALA A 254 -5.65 20.41 10.17
N PRO A 255 -6.21 19.62 9.22
CA PRO A 255 -7.60 19.19 9.28
C PRO A 255 -7.92 18.33 10.52
N GLU A 256 -7.02 17.41 10.88
CA GLU A 256 -7.21 16.50 12.00
C GLU A 256 -7.14 17.23 13.33
N ALA A 257 -6.16 18.14 13.47
CA ALA A 257 -6.07 19.00 14.63
C ALA A 257 -7.31 19.90 14.75
N TRP A 258 -7.86 20.38 13.62
CA TRP A 258 -9.10 21.16 13.63
C TRP A 258 -10.28 20.35 14.18
N LEU A 259 -10.44 19.09 13.77
CA LEU A 259 -11.49 18.20 14.28
C LEU A 259 -11.38 18.02 15.80
N VAL A 260 -10.17 17.73 16.31
CA VAL A 260 -9.94 17.56 17.75
C VAL A 260 -10.31 18.84 18.50
N GLY A 261 -9.90 20.00 17.99
CA GLY A 261 -10.20 21.29 18.62
C GLY A 261 -11.70 21.65 18.61
N ASP A 262 -12.43 21.37 17.52
CA ASP A 262 -13.87 21.64 17.44
C ASP A 262 -14.67 20.63 18.27
N ALA A 263 -14.24 19.37 18.36
CA ALA A 263 -14.84 18.37 19.24
C ALA A 263 -14.72 18.77 20.71
N ALA A 264 -13.52 19.17 21.16
CA ALA A 264 -13.28 19.65 22.52
C ALA A 264 -14.16 20.86 22.87
N ARG A 265 -14.23 21.86 21.96
CA ARG A 265 -15.06 23.06 22.11
C ARG A 265 -16.55 22.75 22.31
N ASN A 266 -17.04 21.66 21.72
CA ASN A 266 -18.46 21.29 21.78
C ASN A 266 -18.74 20.13 22.77
N GLY A 267 -17.74 19.66 23.52
CA GLY A 267 -17.88 18.51 24.43
C GLY A 267 -18.16 17.18 23.72
N LEU A 268 -17.70 17.01 22.48
CA LEU A 268 -17.98 15.86 21.61
C LEU A 268 -16.78 14.90 21.48
N GLU A 269 -15.82 14.95 22.39
CA GLU A 269 -14.57 14.17 22.34
C GLU A 269 -14.80 12.66 22.27
N GLY A 270 -15.86 12.16 22.92
CA GLY A 270 -16.26 10.75 22.85
C GLY A 270 -16.60 10.24 21.45
N SER A 271 -16.90 11.14 20.50
CA SER A 271 -17.21 10.80 19.09
C SER A 271 -16.01 10.89 18.13
N LEU A 272 -14.83 11.28 18.62
CA LEU A 272 -13.62 11.45 17.80
C LEU A 272 -13.15 10.14 17.16
N GLY A 273 -13.10 9.08 17.96
CA GLY A 273 -12.67 7.75 17.47
C GLY A 273 -13.55 7.24 16.34
N GLU A 274 -14.87 7.40 16.48
CA GLU A 274 -15.83 7.06 15.42
C GLU A 274 -15.65 7.93 14.17
N THR A 275 -15.46 9.24 14.36
CA THR A 275 -15.32 10.20 13.25
C THR A 275 -14.04 9.96 12.45
N PHE A 276 -12.90 9.74 13.11
CA PHE A 276 -11.67 9.33 12.44
C PHE A 276 -11.81 7.97 11.76
N GLY A 277 -12.52 7.03 12.40
CA GLY A 277 -12.85 5.73 11.80
C GLY A 277 -13.62 5.89 10.47
N LEU A 278 -14.63 6.75 10.43
CA LEU A 278 -15.37 7.09 9.21
C LEU A 278 -14.48 7.77 8.16
N ALA A 279 -13.65 8.73 8.59
CA ALA A 279 -12.77 9.49 7.70
C ALA A 279 -11.82 8.58 6.91
N TYR A 280 -11.09 7.71 7.61
CA TYR A 280 -10.13 6.80 6.99
C TYR A 280 -10.79 5.63 6.25
N ALA A 281 -11.95 5.15 6.72
CA ALA A 281 -12.72 4.15 5.97
C ALA A 281 -13.23 4.71 4.63
N GLY A 282 -13.65 5.98 4.61
CA GLY A 282 -14.06 6.69 3.40
C GLY A 282 -12.87 7.03 2.50
N ASP A 283 -11.71 7.37 3.07
CA ASP A 283 -10.49 7.72 2.32
C ASP A 283 -10.07 6.61 1.33
N SER A 284 -10.21 5.34 1.73
CA SER A 284 -9.93 4.20 0.83
C SER A 284 -10.85 4.18 -0.40
N ILE A 285 -12.12 4.54 -0.23
CA ILE A 285 -13.08 4.62 -1.35
C ILE A 285 -12.73 5.82 -2.23
N VAL A 286 -12.43 6.97 -1.60
CA VAL A 286 -11.98 8.19 -2.29
C VAL A 286 -10.75 7.90 -3.14
N ALA A 287 -9.76 7.17 -2.62
CA ALA A 287 -8.54 6.83 -3.35
C ALA A 287 -8.81 5.96 -4.60
N ILE A 288 -9.72 4.99 -4.50
CA ILE A 288 -10.15 4.15 -5.64
C ILE A 288 -10.85 5.01 -6.71
N LEU A 289 -11.78 5.89 -6.30
CA LEU A 289 -12.47 6.79 -7.22
C LEU A 289 -11.52 7.80 -7.87
N ALA A 290 -10.58 8.35 -7.10
CA ALA A 290 -9.56 9.27 -7.57
C ALA A 290 -8.70 8.64 -8.67
N GLY A 291 -8.33 7.37 -8.54
CA GLY A 291 -7.61 6.65 -9.59
C GLY A 291 -8.39 6.58 -10.91
N GLN A 292 -9.69 6.27 -10.87
CA GLN A 292 -10.54 6.25 -12.06
C GLN A 292 -10.68 7.64 -12.68
N MET A 293 -10.94 8.66 -11.85
CA MET A 293 -11.08 10.05 -12.28
C MET A 293 -9.76 10.58 -12.88
N ALA A 294 -8.61 10.23 -12.31
CA ALA A 294 -7.31 10.55 -12.85
C ALA A 294 -7.09 9.89 -14.22
N GLY A 295 -7.52 8.63 -14.38
CA GLY A 295 -7.56 7.95 -15.67
C GLY A 295 -8.28 8.75 -16.75
N LEU A 296 -9.51 9.18 -16.46
CA LEU A 296 -10.35 9.95 -17.37
C LEU A 296 -9.78 11.36 -17.65
N ALA A 297 -9.29 12.04 -16.62
CA ALA A 297 -8.70 13.37 -16.75
C ALA A 297 -7.43 13.33 -17.60
N ALA A 298 -6.60 12.30 -17.43
CA ALA A 298 -5.39 12.13 -18.23
C ALA A 298 -5.68 11.75 -19.68
N GLY A 299 -6.74 10.97 -19.93
CA GLY A 299 -7.17 10.63 -21.28
C GLY A 299 -7.61 11.85 -22.11
N THR A 300 -8.12 12.91 -21.47
CA THR A 300 -8.61 14.11 -22.15
C THR A 300 -7.60 15.26 -22.19
N ARG A 301 -6.81 15.44 -21.12
CA ARG A 301 -5.89 16.59 -20.96
C ARG A 301 -4.41 16.18 -20.85
N GLY A 302 -4.09 14.91 -21.11
CA GLY A 302 -2.74 14.36 -20.95
C GLY A 302 -2.32 14.24 -19.48
N PRO A 303 -1.04 13.95 -19.20
CA PRO A 303 -0.55 13.64 -17.85
C PRO A 303 -0.75 14.75 -16.79
N SER A 304 -0.91 16.01 -17.21
CA SER A 304 -1.23 17.15 -16.31
C SER A 304 -2.72 17.22 -15.93
N GLY A 305 -3.61 16.56 -16.67
CA GLY A 305 -5.05 16.58 -16.45
C GLY A 305 -5.51 16.25 -15.02
N PRO A 306 -5.00 15.19 -14.38
CA PRO A 306 -5.34 14.86 -12.99
C PRO A 306 -4.94 15.95 -11.99
N PHE A 307 -3.80 16.61 -12.22
CA PHE A 307 -3.34 17.73 -11.40
C PHE A 307 -4.29 18.92 -11.53
N GLU A 308 -4.74 19.22 -12.75
CA GLU A 308 -5.73 20.28 -12.99
C GLU A 308 -7.06 19.98 -12.33
N LEU A 309 -7.55 18.75 -12.45
CA LEU A 309 -8.78 18.33 -11.81
C LEU A 309 -8.67 18.43 -10.28
N SER A 310 -7.52 18.08 -9.72
CA SER A 310 -7.27 18.19 -8.27
C SER A 310 -7.41 19.63 -7.75
N VAL A 311 -7.06 20.65 -8.53
CA VAL A 311 -7.23 22.07 -8.15
C VAL A 311 -8.70 22.41 -7.89
N GLY A 312 -9.63 21.88 -8.70
CA GLY A 312 -11.06 22.07 -8.48
C GLY A 312 -11.52 21.54 -7.13
N PHE A 313 -11.04 20.34 -6.75
CA PHE A 313 -11.33 19.74 -5.45
C PHE A 313 -10.69 20.49 -4.27
N LEU A 314 -9.47 21.02 -4.44
CA LEU A 314 -8.79 21.83 -3.42
C LEU A 314 -9.50 23.17 -3.18
N ILE A 315 -9.94 23.84 -4.26
CA ILE A 315 -10.72 25.08 -4.16
C ILE A 315 -12.06 24.79 -3.49
N LEU A 316 -12.77 23.75 -3.91
CA LEU A 316 -14.06 23.39 -3.30
C LEU A 316 -13.90 23.03 -1.81
N GLY A 317 -12.92 22.20 -1.46
CA GLY A 317 -12.62 21.83 -0.07
C GLY A 317 -12.18 23.04 0.77
N GLY A 318 -11.35 23.92 0.19
CA GLY A 318 -10.91 25.16 0.84
C GLY A 318 -12.06 26.14 1.07
N LEU A 319 -12.94 26.35 0.08
CA LEU A 319 -14.13 27.19 0.23
C LEU A 319 -15.09 26.60 1.27
N LEU A 320 -15.33 25.29 1.23
CA LEU A 320 -16.18 24.64 2.21
C LEU A 320 -15.61 24.80 3.62
N ALA A 321 -14.31 24.60 3.83
CA ALA A 321 -13.65 24.88 5.11
C ALA A 321 -13.76 26.37 5.48
N ALA A 322 -13.56 27.29 4.53
CA ALA A 322 -13.64 28.73 4.75
C ALA A 322 -15.02 29.15 5.29
N PHE A 323 -16.11 28.57 4.75
CA PHE A 323 -17.47 28.93 5.15
C PHE A 323 -18.02 28.12 6.33
N THR A 324 -17.63 26.85 6.48
CA THR A 324 -18.25 25.95 7.48
C THR A 324 -17.43 25.79 8.76
N TRP A 325 -16.12 26.05 8.72
CA TRP A 325 -15.24 25.88 9.88
C TRP A 325 -15.06 27.20 10.63
N LYS A 326 -15.09 27.12 11.96
CA LYS A 326 -14.66 28.21 12.84
C LYS A 326 -13.19 28.04 13.18
N GLU A 327 -12.48 29.13 13.37
CA GLU A 327 -11.06 29.07 13.72
C GLU A 327 -10.88 28.44 15.12
N ASN A 328 -9.83 27.63 15.26
CA ASN A 328 -9.39 27.07 16.54
C ASN A 328 -7.85 27.00 16.60
N VAL A 329 -7.31 27.37 17.76
CA VAL A 329 -5.89 27.38 18.08
C VAL A 329 -5.64 26.47 19.28
N ALA A 330 -4.43 25.93 19.40
CA ALA A 330 -4.10 25.00 20.48
C ALA A 330 -4.23 25.62 21.90
N GLY A 331 -4.16 26.95 22.01
CA GLY A 331 -4.16 27.68 23.29
C GLY A 331 -5.54 28.03 23.91
N ASN A 332 -6.66 27.82 23.22
CA ASN A 332 -7.99 28.15 23.75
C ASN A 332 -8.64 27.03 24.59
N VAL A 333 -7.86 26.04 25.02
CA VAL A 333 -8.27 25.01 25.98
C VAL A 333 -7.47 25.22 27.27
N VAL A 334 -7.62 26.40 27.87
CA VAL A 334 -7.34 26.58 29.30
C VAL A 334 -8.64 26.27 30.00
N SER A 335 -8.66 25.12 30.67
CA SER A 335 -9.64 24.79 31.67
C SER A 335 -9.82 25.96 32.62
N SER A 336 -11.06 26.43 32.77
CA SER A 336 -11.48 27.13 33.97
C SER A 336 -11.25 26.17 35.14
N GLY A 337 -10.28 26.48 36.00
CA GLY A 337 -9.87 25.63 37.11
C GLY A 337 -8.54 26.11 37.68
N ASP A 338 -8.61 27.25 38.35
CA ASP A 338 -7.72 27.78 39.39
C ASP A 338 -6.22 27.90 39.09
N GLU A 339 -5.84 29.14 38.76
CA GLU A 339 -4.53 29.69 39.10
C GLU A 339 -4.42 29.83 40.63
N GLU A 340 -3.53 29.06 41.25
CA GLU A 340 -2.75 29.58 42.37
C GLU A 340 -1.26 29.41 42.09
N ALA A 341 -0.60 30.56 42.02
CA ALA A 341 0.84 30.69 41.98
C ALA A 341 1.42 30.33 43.36
N GLY A 342 2.14 29.21 43.43
CA GLY A 342 2.99 28.84 44.56
C GLY A 342 4.43 28.68 44.10
N LYS A 343 5.33 29.50 44.67
CA LYS A 343 6.79 29.46 44.52
C LYS A 343 7.38 28.20 45.19
N ASP A 344 8.55 27.83 44.66
CA ASP A 344 9.60 26.97 45.23
C ASP A 344 9.38 25.45 45.25
N GLY A 345 10.24 24.74 44.52
CA GLY A 345 10.36 23.27 44.53
C GLY A 345 11.06 22.74 43.28
N ASP A 346 12.35 22.45 43.42
CA ASP A 346 13.21 21.76 42.47
C ASP A 346 12.64 20.35 42.18
N ASP A 347 12.13 20.10 40.97
CA ASP A 347 11.92 18.75 40.40
C ASP A 347 11.71 18.85 38.87
N ASP A 348 12.65 18.29 38.12
CA ASP A 348 12.70 18.17 36.66
C ASP A 348 11.59 17.23 36.13
N ALA A 349 10.35 17.71 36.10
CA ALA A 349 9.17 16.95 35.66
C ALA A 349 8.41 17.60 34.48
N GLY A 350 9.04 18.55 33.78
CA GLY A 350 8.39 19.33 32.70
C GLY A 350 9.17 19.44 31.38
N SER A 351 10.36 18.84 31.29
CA SER A 351 11.16 18.92 30.06
C SER A 351 10.59 17.99 28.99
N LYS A 352 10.12 18.56 27.87
CA LYS A 352 9.70 17.76 26.70
C LYS A 352 10.88 16.86 26.30
N PRO A 353 10.66 15.55 26.08
CA PRO A 353 11.76 14.62 25.89
C PRO A 353 12.62 14.99 24.69
N THR A 354 13.93 14.99 24.90
CA THR A 354 14.91 15.40 23.89
C THR A 354 15.25 14.22 22.97
N ILE A 355 15.79 14.48 21.78
CA ILE A 355 16.32 13.45 20.87
C ILE A 355 17.36 12.56 21.60
N ARG A 356 18.15 13.13 22.53
CA ARG A 356 19.12 12.39 23.33
C ARG A 356 18.45 11.35 24.24
N ASP A 357 17.31 11.69 24.84
CA ASP A 357 16.54 10.79 25.72
C ASP A 357 15.91 9.67 24.88
N ALA A 358 15.39 9.98 23.70
CA ALA A 358 14.90 8.98 22.77
C ALA A 358 16.00 8.01 22.32
N VAL A 359 17.21 8.48 22.03
CA VAL A 359 18.36 7.61 21.70
C VAL A 359 18.72 6.69 22.87
N LYS A 360 18.66 7.19 24.11
CA LYS A 360 18.91 6.39 25.31
C LYS A 360 17.87 5.28 25.46
N VAL A 361 16.59 5.63 25.41
CA VAL A 361 15.47 4.68 25.49
C VAL A 361 15.53 3.61 24.40
N VAL A 362 15.86 3.99 23.16
CA VAL A 362 16.00 3.04 22.04
C VAL A 362 17.18 2.08 22.23
N LYS A 363 18.27 2.53 22.84
CA LYS A 363 19.43 1.68 23.14
C LYS A 363 19.16 0.71 24.30
N GLU A 364 18.36 1.13 25.27
CA GLU A 364 18.03 0.34 26.46
C GLU A 364 17.01 -0.76 26.16
N ASP A 365 16.00 -0.50 25.32
CA ASP A 365 15.02 -1.52 24.95
C ASP A 365 15.20 -2.03 23.49
N PRO A 366 15.72 -3.27 23.31
CA PRO A 366 15.84 -3.86 21.98
C PRO A 366 14.50 -4.03 21.25
N LYS A 367 13.36 -4.11 21.95
CA LYS A 367 12.03 -4.20 21.32
C LYS A 367 11.68 -2.89 20.61
N ILE A 368 11.96 -1.74 21.21
CA ILE A 368 11.76 -0.42 20.61
C ILE A 368 12.62 -0.29 19.35
N MET A 369 13.89 -0.69 19.44
CA MET A 369 14.80 -0.66 18.30
C MET A 369 14.32 -1.54 17.14
N LEU A 370 13.82 -2.75 17.42
CA LEU A 370 13.30 -3.66 16.39
C LEU A 370 12.03 -3.11 15.72
N VAL A 371 11.09 -2.58 16.50
CA VAL A 371 9.85 -1.99 15.97
C VAL A 371 10.14 -0.73 15.14
N GLY A 372 11.03 0.14 15.60
CA GLY A 372 11.45 1.33 14.85
C GLY A 372 12.22 0.99 13.56
N SER A 373 13.03 -0.08 13.60
CA SER A 373 13.72 -0.59 12.40
C SER A 373 12.73 -1.16 11.38
N ILE A 374 11.73 -1.93 11.83
CA ILE A 374 10.63 -2.42 10.96
C ILE A 374 9.92 -1.23 10.31
N GLN A 375 9.62 -0.17 11.08
CA GLN A 375 8.98 1.03 10.56
C GLN A 375 9.81 1.66 9.44
N SER A 376 11.08 1.98 9.76
CA SER A 376 11.99 2.67 8.86
C SER A 376 12.20 1.91 7.55
N LEU A 377 12.44 0.61 7.64
CA LEU A 377 12.77 -0.24 6.50
C LEU A 377 11.54 -0.48 5.60
N PHE A 378 10.36 -0.71 6.19
CA PHE A 378 9.14 -0.94 5.41
C PHE A 378 8.68 0.33 4.70
N GLU A 379 8.62 1.47 5.41
CA GLU A 379 8.21 2.74 4.81
C GLU A 379 9.22 3.21 3.76
N ALA A 380 10.54 3.02 3.97
CA ALA A 380 11.53 3.31 2.94
C ALA A 380 11.30 2.47 1.67
N ALA A 381 11.02 1.17 1.82
CA ALA A 381 10.71 0.29 0.69
C ALA A 381 9.43 0.74 -0.06
N MET A 382 8.41 1.20 0.68
CA MET A 382 7.18 1.78 0.13
C MET A 382 7.45 3.06 -0.67
N TYR A 383 8.20 4.02 -0.12
CA TYR A 383 8.54 5.26 -0.82
C TYR A 383 9.36 5.02 -2.09
N ILE A 384 10.32 4.08 -2.04
CA ILE A 384 11.07 3.67 -3.22
C ILE A 384 10.14 3.05 -4.26
N PHE A 385 9.21 2.19 -3.85
CA PHE A 385 8.23 1.56 -4.73
C PHE A 385 7.32 2.59 -5.44
N VAL A 386 6.85 3.63 -4.73
CA VAL A 386 5.91 4.64 -5.26
C VAL A 386 6.41 5.31 -6.56
N LEU A 387 7.71 5.58 -6.68
CA LEU A 387 8.27 6.15 -7.93
C LEU A 387 8.63 5.11 -9.00
N ASN A 388 8.86 3.87 -8.61
CA ASN A 388 9.39 2.83 -9.50
C ASN A 388 8.30 1.95 -10.11
N TRP A 389 7.12 1.88 -9.50
CA TRP A 389 6.01 1.11 -10.08
C TRP A 389 5.53 1.64 -11.44
N PRO A 390 5.42 2.96 -11.71
CA PRO A 390 4.91 3.43 -13.00
C PRO A 390 5.78 2.97 -14.19
N PRO A 391 7.12 3.18 -14.20
CA PRO A 391 7.94 2.69 -15.30
C PRO A 391 8.02 1.15 -15.34
N ALA A 392 7.94 0.45 -14.20
CA ALA A 392 7.90 -1.01 -14.18
C ALA A 392 6.64 -1.58 -14.86
N VAL A 393 5.46 -1.08 -14.46
CA VAL A 393 4.18 -1.51 -15.01
C VAL A 393 4.06 -1.09 -16.46
N SER A 394 4.47 0.13 -16.81
CA SER A 394 4.37 0.61 -18.19
C SER A 394 5.16 -0.25 -19.17
N LYS A 395 6.42 -0.58 -18.83
CA LYS A 395 7.25 -1.47 -19.63
C LYS A 395 6.59 -2.85 -19.81
N ALA A 396 6.04 -3.42 -18.74
CA ALA A 396 5.41 -4.73 -18.79
C ALA A 396 4.10 -4.73 -19.60
N VAL A 397 3.26 -3.71 -19.43
CA VAL A 397 1.99 -3.54 -20.17
C VAL A 397 2.26 -3.38 -21.65
N SER A 398 3.18 -2.49 -22.03
CA SER A 398 3.53 -2.29 -23.45
C SER A 398 4.07 -3.57 -24.09
N ALA A 399 4.92 -4.34 -23.39
CA ALA A 399 5.46 -5.60 -23.91
C ALA A 399 4.39 -6.69 -24.09
N TYR A 400 3.46 -6.83 -23.13
CA TYR A 400 2.43 -7.87 -23.19
C TYR A 400 1.34 -7.58 -24.22
N PHE A 401 0.83 -6.35 -24.24
CA PHE A 401 -0.30 -5.99 -25.10
C PHE A 401 0.11 -5.71 -26.55
N ALA A 402 1.41 -5.59 -26.85
CA ALA A 402 1.92 -5.48 -28.22
C ALA A 402 1.43 -6.61 -29.13
N LYS A 403 1.18 -7.81 -28.56
CA LYS A 403 0.64 -8.96 -29.31
C LYS A 403 -0.82 -8.81 -29.78
N PHE A 404 -1.56 -7.87 -29.18
CA PHE A 404 -2.96 -7.58 -29.52
C PHE A 404 -3.10 -6.31 -30.36
N ALA A 405 -2.01 -5.55 -30.57
CA ALA A 405 -2.04 -4.35 -31.37
C ALA A 405 -2.21 -4.71 -32.86
N THR A 406 -3.24 -4.15 -33.49
CA THR A 406 -3.48 -4.29 -34.94
C THR A 406 -2.51 -3.44 -35.76
N ASP A 407 -2.07 -2.31 -35.21
CA ASP A 407 -1.02 -1.46 -35.77
C ASP A 407 0.26 -1.59 -34.95
N SER A 408 1.35 -2.05 -35.58
CA SER A 408 2.67 -2.16 -34.94
C SER A 408 3.26 -0.82 -34.51
N SER A 409 2.66 0.30 -34.93
CA SER A 409 3.07 1.68 -34.65
C SER A 409 2.28 2.34 -33.50
N ALA A 410 1.18 1.74 -33.04
CA ALA A 410 0.33 2.34 -32.02
C ALA A 410 0.94 2.19 -30.62
N ALA A 411 1.23 3.32 -29.96
CA ALA A 411 1.75 3.31 -28.60
C ALA A 411 0.68 2.81 -27.61
N ILE A 412 0.97 1.70 -26.93
CA ILE A 412 0.07 1.13 -25.92
C ILE A 412 0.17 1.96 -24.64
N ALA A 413 -0.86 2.76 -24.39
CA ALA A 413 -0.95 3.57 -23.18
C ALA A 413 -1.21 2.68 -21.94
N THR A 414 -0.48 2.96 -20.87
CA THR A 414 -0.67 2.30 -19.57
C THR A 414 -1.79 2.99 -18.80
N PRO A 415 -2.81 2.27 -18.29
CA PRO A 415 -3.92 2.85 -17.56
C PRO A 415 -3.53 3.12 -16.09
N TYR A 416 -2.63 4.07 -15.85
CA TYR A 416 -2.05 4.34 -14.52
C TYR A 416 -3.12 4.56 -13.43
N GLY A 417 -4.19 5.30 -13.75
CA GLY A 417 -5.31 5.53 -12.83
C GLY A 417 -6.04 4.26 -12.40
N THR A 418 -6.28 3.34 -13.34
CA THR A 418 -6.94 2.05 -13.05
C THR A 418 -6.01 1.12 -12.28
N VAL A 419 -4.72 1.08 -12.62
CA VAL A 419 -3.70 0.32 -11.86
C VAL A 419 -3.63 0.81 -10.41
N PHE A 420 -3.58 2.12 -10.22
CA PHE A 420 -3.60 2.73 -8.89
C PHE A 420 -4.88 2.40 -8.12
N SER A 421 -6.03 2.37 -8.79
CA SER A 421 -7.30 1.96 -8.17
C SER A 421 -7.25 0.52 -7.67
N CYS A 422 -6.62 -0.39 -8.42
CA CYS A 422 -6.38 -1.76 -7.97
C CYS A 422 -5.47 -1.79 -6.73
N PHE A 423 -4.40 -1.00 -6.70
CA PHE A 423 -3.51 -0.90 -5.53
C PHE A 423 -4.27 -0.42 -4.28
N MET A 424 -5.09 0.62 -4.41
CA MET A 424 -5.91 1.11 -3.30
C MET A 424 -6.96 0.07 -2.86
N ALA A 425 -7.55 -0.69 -3.80
CA ALA A 425 -8.44 -1.80 -3.47
C ALA A 425 -7.70 -2.94 -2.73
N CYS A 426 -6.47 -3.26 -3.11
CA CYS A 426 -5.61 -4.20 -2.39
C CYS A 426 -5.26 -3.70 -0.98
N CYS A 427 -4.91 -2.43 -0.82
CA CYS A 427 -4.70 -1.79 0.48
C CYS A 427 -5.95 -1.93 1.39
N LEU A 428 -7.13 -1.65 0.86
CA LEU A 428 -8.38 -1.81 1.59
C LEU A 428 -8.65 -3.27 1.96
N LEU A 429 -8.40 -4.20 1.04
CA LEU A 429 -8.49 -5.64 1.31
C LEU A 429 -7.55 -6.04 2.46
N GLY A 430 -6.28 -5.62 2.42
CA GLY A 430 -5.28 -5.91 3.44
C GLY A 430 -5.66 -5.43 4.84
N SER A 431 -6.10 -4.17 4.96
CA SER A 431 -6.53 -3.61 6.25
C SER A 431 -7.76 -4.33 6.83
N THR A 432 -8.72 -4.73 5.98
CA THR A 432 -9.87 -5.55 6.43
C THR A 432 -9.45 -6.94 6.91
N LEU A 433 -8.44 -7.54 6.27
CA LEU A 433 -7.90 -8.84 6.65
C LEU A 433 -7.21 -8.76 8.03
N PHE A 434 -6.42 -7.70 8.29
CA PHE A 434 -5.83 -7.46 9.61
C PHE A 434 -6.90 -7.45 10.71
N GLY A 435 -7.98 -6.66 10.52
CA GLY A 435 -9.07 -6.57 11.48
C GLY A 435 -9.72 -7.93 11.77
N GLN A 436 -9.89 -8.77 10.75
CA GLN A 436 -10.50 -10.10 10.89
C GLN A 436 -9.68 -11.11 11.69
N MET A 437 -8.36 -10.98 11.70
CA MET A 437 -7.44 -11.97 12.26
C MET A 437 -6.88 -11.56 13.61
N THR A 438 -6.88 -10.26 13.89
CA THR A 438 -6.50 -9.70 15.19
C THR A 438 -7.71 -9.46 16.10
N SER A 439 -8.94 -9.47 15.57
CA SER A 439 -10.16 -9.37 16.38
C SER A 439 -10.29 -10.53 17.36
N SER A 440 -10.36 -10.19 18.65
CA SER A 440 -10.48 -11.11 19.78
C SER A 440 -11.84 -11.81 19.89
N THR A 441 -12.83 -11.40 19.10
CA THR A 441 -14.21 -11.93 19.11
C THR A 441 -14.30 -13.37 18.61
N LYS A 442 -13.29 -13.88 17.89
CA LYS A 442 -13.23 -15.29 17.48
C LYS A 442 -12.73 -16.17 18.62
N VAL A 443 -13.66 -16.84 19.29
CA VAL A 443 -13.38 -17.81 20.35
C VAL A 443 -13.39 -19.23 19.75
N ASP A 444 -12.40 -20.07 20.09
CA ASP A 444 -12.42 -21.49 19.71
C ASP A 444 -13.53 -22.23 20.45
N LYS A 445 -13.83 -23.47 20.04
CA LYS A 445 -14.82 -24.34 20.72
C LYS A 445 -14.57 -24.52 22.22
N ASN A 446 -13.37 -24.19 22.69
CA ASN A 446 -12.90 -24.32 24.07
C ASN A 446 -12.84 -22.97 24.83
N GLY A 447 -13.46 -21.89 24.33
CA GLY A 447 -13.49 -20.62 25.05
C GLY A 447 -12.22 -19.76 24.93
N LYS A 448 -11.20 -20.18 24.17
CA LYS A 448 -9.93 -19.43 23.98
C LYS A 448 -9.96 -18.57 22.72
N SER A 449 -9.49 -17.33 22.82
CA SER A 449 -9.38 -16.43 21.66
C SER A 449 -8.44 -17.03 20.58
N LYS A 450 -8.91 -17.05 19.32
CA LYS A 450 -8.13 -17.41 18.12
C LYS A 450 -7.37 -16.22 17.53
N ALA A 451 -7.38 -15.05 18.17
CA ALA A 451 -6.69 -13.88 17.67
C ALA A 451 -5.19 -14.17 17.48
N VAL A 452 -4.68 -13.84 16.29
CA VAL A 452 -3.26 -13.95 16.00
C VAL A 452 -2.55 -12.78 16.68
N SER A 453 -1.53 -13.07 17.50
CA SER A 453 -0.69 -12.03 18.11
C SER A 453 -0.14 -11.09 17.04
N THR A 454 -0.17 -9.78 17.29
CA THR A 454 0.28 -8.75 16.34
C THR A 454 1.70 -8.98 15.84
N GLU A 455 2.60 -9.52 16.65
CA GLU A 455 3.99 -9.79 16.29
C GLU A 455 4.12 -10.98 15.34
N ASN A 456 3.30 -12.02 15.52
CA ASN A 456 3.22 -13.15 14.59
C ASN A 456 2.67 -12.69 13.24
N PHE A 457 1.65 -11.84 13.29
CA PHE A 457 1.05 -11.26 12.11
C PHE A 457 2.06 -10.36 11.37
N ALA A 458 2.75 -9.46 12.08
CA ALA A 458 3.77 -8.58 11.54
C ALA A 458 4.88 -9.36 10.83
N ALA A 459 5.45 -10.39 11.47
CA ALA A 459 6.49 -11.20 10.87
C ALA A 459 6.01 -11.92 9.59
N GLY A 460 4.79 -12.45 9.58
CA GLY A 460 4.20 -13.09 8.40
C GLY A 460 3.96 -12.12 7.25
N MET A 461 3.40 -10.94 7.55
CA MET A 461 3.16 -9.87 6.59
C MET A 461 4.47 -9.35 5.98
N LEU A 462 5.51 -9.12 6.79
CA LEU A 462 6.82 -8.67 6.33
C LEU A 462 7.49 -9.71 5.41
N GLY A 463 7.41 -10.99 5.76
CA GLY A 463 7.88 -12.08 4.91
C GLY A 463 7.14 -12.13 3.57
N LEU A 464 5.81 -11.98 3.59
CA LEU A 464 5.01 -11.92 2.36
C LEU A 464 5.37 -10.71 1.49
N ALA A 465 5.54 -9.54 2.09
CA ALA A 465 5.96 -8.32 1.39
C ALA A 465 7.35 -8.48 0.74
N THR A 466 8.29 -9.12 1.45
CA THR A 466 9.63 -9.43 0.95
C THR A 466 9.58 -10.33 -0.28
N LEU A 467 8.79 -11.41 -0.22
CA LEU A 467 8.61 -12.34 -1.33
C LEU A 467 7.95 -11.66 -2.52
N ALA A 468 6.88 -10.88 -2.28
CA ALA A 468 6.19 -10.15 -3.33
C ALA A 468 7.13 -9.16 -4.03
N MET A 469 7.84 -8.30 -3.29
CA MET A 469 8.78 -7.35 -3.89
C MET A 469 9.96 -8.04 -4.59
N GLY A 470 10.44 -9.16 -4.03
CA GLY A 470 11.46 -10.00 -4.67
C GLY A 470 11.00 -10.57 -6.02
N CYS A 471 9.79 -11.13 -6.08
CA CYS A 471 9.19 -11.62 -7.33
C CYS A 471 8.99 -10.49 -8.35
N ALA A 472 8.57 -9.30 -7.92
CA ALA A 472 8.45 -8.13 -8.78
C ALA A 472 9.82 -7.73 -9.38
N THR A 473 10.86 -7.69 -8.55
CA THR A 473 12.24 -7.37 -8.97
C THR A 473 12.77 -8.38 -9.98
N LEU A 474 12.51 -9.66 -9.76
CA LEU A 474 12.93 -10.73 -10.68
C LEU A 474 12.14 -10.71 -12.00
N SER A 475 10.84 -10.38 -11.96
CA SER A 475 9.98 -10.34 -13.16
C SER A 475 10.34 -9.22 -14.14
N ILE A 476 11.04 -8.18 -13.67
CA ILE A 476 11.51 -7.07 -14.52
C ILE A 476 12.82 -7.44 -15.24
N SER A 477 13.44 -8.58 -14.89
CA SER A 477 14.78 -8.96 -15.35
C SER A 477 14.89 -10.35 -16.00
N THR A 478 15.87 -10.50 -16.88
CA THR A 478 16.44 -11.78 -17.33
C THR A 478 17.73 -12.17 -16.55
N SER A 479 18.20 -11.31 -15.63
CA SER A 479 19.42 -11.49 -14.83
C SER A 479 19.24 -11.03 -13.38
N THR A 480 19.63 -11.87 -12.40
CA THR A 480 19.57 -11.53 -10.97
C THR A 480 20.42 -10.29 -10.67
N PRO A 481 19.90 -9.25 -9.97
CA PRO A 481 20.68 -8.05 -9.68
C PRO A 481 21.90 -8.38 -8.81
N ARG A 482 23.08 -7.84 -9.14
CA ARG A 482 24.35 -8.07 -8.43
C ARG A 482 24.28 -7.79 -6.92
N ILE A 483 23.41 -6.85 -6.52
CA ILE A 483 23.15 -6.49 -5.12
C ILE A 483 22.41 -7.63 -4.41
N LEU A 484 21.41 -8.23 -5.05
CA LEU A 484 20.67 -9.36 -4.47
C LEU A 484 21.57 -10.58 -4.30
N SER A 485 22.42 -10.88 -5.29
CA SER A 485 23.41 -11.97 -5.18
C SER A 485 24.46 -11.73 -4.10
N ALA A 486 24.95 -10.48 -3.97
CA ALA A 486 25.89 -10.11 -2.92
C ALA A 486 25.25 -10.23 -1.53
N LEU A 487 23.99 -9.83 -1.38
CA LEU A 487 23.28 -9.88 -0.11
C LEU A 487 22.81 -11.28 0.29
N THR A 488 22.51 -12.16 -0.68
CA THR A 488 22.25 -13.58 -0.41
C THR A 488 23.47 -14.33 0.12
N SER A 489 24.69 -13.77 -0.02
CA SER A 489 25.91 -14.36 0.55
C SER A 489 26.03 -14.15 2.07
N LEU A 490 25.26 -13.21 2.64
CA LEU A 490 25.27 -12.96 4.08
C LEU A 490 24.41 -14.01 4.81
N PRO A 491 24.92 -14.70 5.85
CA PRO A 491 24.24 -15.84 6.48
C PRO A 491 22.90 -15.50 7.15
N VAL A 492 22.74 -14.26 7.64
CA VAL A 492 21.48 -13.80 8.25
C VAL A 492 20.41 -13.51 7.19
N LEU A 493 20.80 -12.97 6.04
CA LEU A 493 19.88 -12.73 4.92
C LEU A 493 19.62 -14.00 4.12
N SER A 494 20.59 -14.92 4.02
CA SER A 494 20.47 -16.12 3.19
C SER A 494 19.30 -17.00 3.64
N THR A 495 19.02 -17.12 4.93
CA THR A 495 17.89 -17.92 5.45
C THR A 495 16.51 -17.32 5.15
N ILE A 496 16.45 -16.00 4.95
CA ILE A 496 15.21 -15.25 4.68
C ILE A 496 14.98 -15.09 3.17
N LEU A 497 16.07 -14.92 2.41
CA LEU A 497 16.05 -14.86 0.95
C LEU A 497 16.17 -16.23 0.28
N SER A 498 16.48 -17.32 0.99
CA SER A 498 16.56 -18.68 0.43
C SER A 498 15.24 -19.19 -0.16
N PRO A 499 14.05 -18.87 0.39
CA PRO A 499 12.79 -19.18 -0.27
C PRO A 499 12.65 -18.36 -1.57
N LEU A 500 13.17 -17.13 -1.62
CA LEU A 500 13.16 -16.30 -2.83
C LEU A 500 14.10 -16.86 -3.90
N THR A 501 15.27 -17.40 -3.54
CA THR A 501 16.20 -18.03 -4.49
C THR A 501 15.70 -19.40 -4.98
N ALA A 502 15.08 -20.20 -4.11
CA ALA A 502 14.44 -21.45 -4.49
C ALA A 502 13.19 -21.21 -5.37
N LEU A 503 12.43 -20.16 -5.05
CA LEU A 503 11.32 -19.70 -5.86
C LEU A 503 11.82 -19.11 -7.19
N ALA A 504 12.95 -18.40 -7.24
CA ALA A 504 13.57 -17.95 -8.48
C ALA A 504 13.95 -19.12 -9.40
N GLY A 505 14.49 -20.21 -8.86
CA GLY A 505 14.78 -21.44 -9.63
C GLY A 505 13.52 -22.13 -10.15
N THR A 506 12.42 -22.10 -9.38
CA THR A 506 11.12 -22.69 -9.78
C THR A 506 10.32 -21.78 -10.71
N ILE A 507 10.44 -20.45 -10.58
CA ILE A 507 9.84 -19.46 -11.48
C ILE A 507 10.63 -19.38 -12.79
N SER A 508 11.93 -19.72 -12.80
CA SER A 508 12.75 -19.79 -14.01
C SER A 508 12.19 -20.75 -15.07
N SER A 509 11.47 -21.80 -14.67
CA SER A 509 10.76 -22.71 -15.60
C SER A 509 9.37 -22.22 -16.02
N LEU A 510 8.82 -21.19 -15.35
CA LEU A 510 7.55 -20.51 -15.68
C LEU A 510 7.75 -19.28 -16.59
N PHE A 511 8.99 -18.83 -16.79
CA PHE A 511 9.35 -17.63 -17.56
C PHE A 511 9.39 -17.81 -19.09
N SER A 512 8.87 -18.91 -19.63
CA SER A 512 8.94 -19.20 -21.07
C SER A 512 8.00 -18.35 -21.94
N THR A 513 7.14 -17.49 -21.36
CA THR A 513 6.25 -16.61 -22.13
C THR A 513 6.14 -15.19 -21.56
N PRO A 514 6.10 -14.14 -22.41
CA PRO A 514 5.88 -12.75 -21.97
C PRO A 514 4.60 -12.54 -21.12
N GLY A 515 3.61 -13.41 -21.28
CA GLY A 515 2.36 -13.37 -20.51
C GLY A 515 2.48 -13.78 -19.05
N SER A 516 3.35 -14.74 -18.73
CA SER A 516 3.58 -15.11 -17.33
C SER A 516 4.35 -14.01 -16.58
N LEU A 517 5.27 -13.30 -17.26
CA LEU A 517 6.05 -12.21 -16.67
C LEU A 517 5.20 -11.03 -16.17
N ILE A 518 4.29 -10.52 -17.00
CA ILE A 518 3.38 -9.44 -16.57
C ILE A 518 2.45 -9.92 -15.45
N GLY A 519 1.94 -11.15 -15.55
CA GLY A 519 1.07 -11.72 -14.52
C GLY A 519 1.77 -11.79 -13.16
N ILE A 520 3.01 -12.28 -13.12
CA ILE A 520 3.81 -12.36 -11.89
C ILE A 520 4.10 -10.96 -11.34
N LEU A 521 4.47 -9.99 -12.20
CA LEU A 521 4.71 -8.62 -11.77
C LEU A 521 3.46 -8.01 -11.12
N ILE A 522 2.33 -7.99 -11.83
CA ILE A 522 1.08 -7.38 -11.33
C ILE A 522 0.59 -8.07 -10.06
N LEU A 523 0.63 -9.41 -10.02
CA LEU A 523 0.33 -10.18 -8.81
C LEU A 523 1.21 -9.77 -7.64
N SER A 524 2.51 -9.67 -7.87
CA SER A 524 3.48 -9.28 -6.86
C SER A 524 3.19 -7.88 -6.32
N LEU A 525 2.87 -6.93 -7.20
CA LEU A 525 2.51 -5.57 -6.77
C LEU A 525 1.20 -5.53 -5.97
N PHE A 526 0.18 -6.29 -6.38
CA PHE A 526 -1.09 -6.37 -5.66
C PHE A 526 -0.95 -7.03 -4.27
N VAL A 527 -0.11 -8.06 -4.16
CA VAL A 527 0.20 -8.68 -2.87
C VAL A 527 0.98 -7.71 -2.00
N PHE A 528 1.98 -6.99 -2.55
CA PHE A 528 2.72 -5.97 -1.81
C PHE A 528 1.79 -4.85 -1.30
N GLU A 529 0.87 -4.36 -2.12
CA GLU A 529 -0.12 -3.35 -1.72
C GLU A 529 -1.10 -3.87 -0.65
N SER A 530 -1.47 -5.15 -0.73
CA SER A 530 -2.23 -5.78 0.35
C SER A 530 -1.42 -5.81 1.65
N CYS A 531 -0.10 -6.04 1.58
CA CYS A 531 0.80 -5.93 2.74
C CYS A 531 0.91 -4.49 3.26
N VAL A 532 0.93 -3.47 2.39
CA VAL A 532 0.89 -2.06 2.80
C VAL A 532 -0.40 -1.76 3.58
N GLY A 533 -1.55 -2.24 3.10
CA GLY A 533 -2.83 -2.15 3.82
C GLY A 533 -2.82 -2.84 5.19
N MET A 534 -2.15 -3.99 5.32
CA MET A 534 -1.97 -4.70 6.59
C MET A 534 -0.96 -3.98 7.52
N TYR A 535 -0.01 -3.24 6.96
CA TYR A 535 1.11 -2.66 7.69
C TYR A 535 0.68 -1.55 8.64
N PHE A 536 -0.09 -0.56 8.17
CA PHE A 536 -0.47 0.61 8.98
C PHE A 536 -1.15 0.27 10.31
N PRO A 537 -2.19 -0.60 10.36
CA PRO A 537 -2.78 -0.99 11.63
C PRO A 537 -1.81 -1.84 12.47
N THR A 538 -1.01 -2.71 11.85
CA THR A 538 -0.01 -3.54 12.56
C THR A 538 1.04 -2.70 13.28
N ILE A 539 1.69 -1.76 12.57
CA ILE A 539 2.72 -0.91 13.16
C ILE A 539 2.11 0.06 14.17
N GLY A 540 0.86 0.51 13.96
CA GLY A 540 0.08 1.26 14.95
C GLY A 540 0.00 0.52 16.28
N THR A 541 -0.44 -0.74 16.26
CA THR A 541 -0.53 -1.58 17.46
C THR A 541 0.85 -1.85 18.08
N LEU A 542 1.88 -2.16 17.28
CA LEU A 542 3.23 -2.40 17.82
C LEU A 542 3.81 -1.14 18.49
N ARG A 543 3.65 0.04 17.89
CA ARG A 543 4.08 1.30 18.50
C ARG A 543 3.32 1.60 19.78
N SER A 544 2.02 1.34 19.83
CA SER A 544 1.24 1.53 21.06
C SER A 544 1.70 0.60 22.19
N LYS A 545 2.16 -0.61 21.85
CA LYS A 545 2.59 -1.62 22.82
C LYS A 545 4.02 -1.43 23.33
N TYR A 546 4.93 -1.00 22.46
CA TYR A 546 6.36 -0.96 22.76
C TYR A 546 6.92 0.44 22.93
N PHE A 547 6.36 1.48 22.28
CA PHE A 547 6.90 2.83 22.43
C PHE A 547 6.29 3.49 23.68
N PRO A 548 7.13 3.99 24.60
CA PRO A 548 6.66 4.73 25.77
C PRO A 548 5.82 5.94 25.34
N ASP A 549 4.67 6.14 25.98
CA ASP A 549 3.74 7.22 25.61
C ASP A 549 4.42 8.61 25.63
N SER A 550 5.27 8.85 26.63
CA SER A 550 6.01 10.11 26.79
C SER A 550 6.96 10.41 25.63
N HIS A 551 7.58 9.39 25.02
CA HIS A 551 8.62 9.56 24.00
C HIS A 551 8.20 9.12 22.59
N ARG A 552 6.95 8.65 22.40
CA ARG A 552 6.48 8.02 21.15
C ARG A 552 6.75 8.86 19.91
N SER A 553 6.42 10.15 19.94
CA SER A 553 6.62 11.07 18.80
C SER A 553 8.11 11.28 18.48
N VAL A 554 8.95 11.44 19.51
CA VAL A 554 10.40 11.66 19.35
C VAL A 554 11.08 10.41 18.80
N VAL A 555 10.72 9.23 19.30
CA VAL A 555 11.22 7.94 18.80
C VAL A 555 10.82 7.74 17.34
N MET A 556 9.58 8.05 16.96
CA MET A 556 9.13 7.96 15.56
C MET A 556 9.93 8.88 14.63
N ASN A 557 10.22 10.12 15.06
CA ASN A 557 11.04 11.06 14.29
C ASN A 557 12.50 10.60 14.17
N LEU A 558 13.05 9.99 15.22
CA LEU A 558 14.41 9.42 15.20
C LEU A 558 14.54 8.33 14.12
N PHE A 559 13.55 7.46 14.00
CA PHE A 559 13.49 6.43 12.95
C PHE A 559 13.13 6.98 11.56
N GLY A 560 12.60 8.20 11.48
CA GLY A 560 12.47 8.93 10.22
C GLY A 560 13.81 9.27 9.56
N ILE A 561 14.89 9.44 10.34
CA ILE A 561 16.23 9.77 9.81
C ILE A 561 16.79 8.64 8.92
N PRO A 562 16.93 7.38 9.38
CA PRO A 562 17.44 6.29 8.55
C PRO A 562 16.52 5.98 7.36
N LEU A 563 15.20 6.10 7.54
CA LEU A 563 14.22 5.99 6.45
C LEU A 563 14.52 7.01 5.34
N ASN A 564 14.58 8.30 5.69
CA ASN A 564 14.80 9.38 4.75
C ASN A 564 16.17 9.25 4.06
N ALA A 565 17.22 8.90 4.81
CA ALA A 565 18.55 8.68 4.28
C ALA A 565 18.58 7.57 3.21
N MET A 566 17.87 6.46 3.44
CA MET A 566 17.75 5.37 2.47
C MET A 566 17.06 5.83 1.18
N VAL A 567 15.90 6.49 1.31
CA VAL A 567 15.11 6.99 0.16
C VAL A 567 15.92 7.98 -0.67
N VAL A 568 16.58 8.95 -0.02
CA VAL A 568 17.46 9.93 -0.68
C VAL A 568 18.60 9.24 -1.41
N THR A 569 19.29 8.29 -0.77
CA THR A 569 20.42 7.58 -1.37
C THR A 569 20.03 6.80 -2.62
N VAL A 570 18.90 6.09 -2.57
CA VAL A 570 18.40 5.30 -3.72
C VAL A 570 18.05 6.21 -4.89
N PHE A 571 17.34 7.31 -4.64
CA PHE A 571 16.93 8.22 -5.71
C PHE A 571 18.07 9.06 -6.28
N LEU A 572 19.08 9.43 -5.48
CA LEU A 572 20.31 10.04 -6.01
C LEU A 572 21.13 9.05 -6.85
N SER A 573 21.03 7.75 -6.56
CA SER A 573 21.76 6.70 -7.28
C SER A 573 20.93 6.03 -8.38
N ILE A 574 19.76 6.58 -8.73
CA ILE A 574 18.78 5.92 -9.60
C ILE A 574 19.30 5.71 -11.04
N GLU A 575 20.19 6.59 -11.53
CA GLU A 575 20.84 6.44 -12.83
C GLU A 575 21.68 5.16 -12.92
N LYS A 576 22.33 4.78 -11.82
CA LYS A 576 23.18 3.59 -11.74
C LYS A 576 22.39 2.33 -11.42
N LEU A 577 21.36 2.48 -10.58
CA LEU A 577 20.54 1.36 -10.10
C LEU A 577 19.46 0.95 -11.12
N GLY A 578 18.85 1.91 -11.79
CA GLY A 578 17.62 1.73 -12.54
C GLY A 578 16.44 1.27 -11.67
N VAL A 579 15.30 1.01 -12.31
CA VAL A 579 14.08 0.51 -11.65
C VAL A 579 14.35 -0.82 -10.94
N GLN A 580 15.10 -1.71 -11.57
CA GLN A 580 15.43 -3.03 -11.02
C GLN A 580 16.29 -2.91 -9.76
N GLY A 581 17.35 -2.10 -9.78
CA GLY A 581 18.20 -1.90 -8.62
C GLY A 581 17.45 -1.26 -7.46
N ALA A 582 16.59 -0.28 -7.75
CA ALA A 582 15.75 0.35 -6.73
C ALA A 582 14.79 -0.65 -6.06
N LEU A 583 14.07 -1.47 -6.84
CA LEU A 583 13.19 -2.50 -6.28
C LEU A 583 13.98 -3.59 -5.54
N GLY A 584 15.19 -3.92 -5.99
CA GLY A 584 16.09 -4.83 -5.26
C GLY A 584 16.55 -4.30 -3.91
N VAL A 585 16.77 -2.98 -3.79
CA VAL A 585 17.01 -2.33 -2.49
C VAL A 585 15.75 -2.41 -1.62
N SER A 586 14.55 -2.19 -2.18
CA SER A 586 13.30 -2.39 -1.44
C SER A 586 13.13 -3.83 -0.94
N THR A 587 13.41 -4.85 -1.77
CA THR A 587 13.40 -6.26 -1.35
C THR A 587 14.35 -6.51 -0.19
N THR A 588 15.55 -5.94 -0.26
CA THR A 588 16.56 -6.08 0.81
C THR A 588 16.09 -5.42 2.11
N ALA A 589 15.56 -4.20 2.03
CA ALA A 589 15.03 -3.49 3.20
C ALA A 589 13.89 -4.28 3.86
N LEU A 590 12.98 -4.85 3.07
CA LEU A 590 11.89 -5.71 3.56
C LEU A 590 12.42 -7.02 4.16
N ALA A 591 13.46 -7.62 3.59
CA ALA A 591 14.09 -8.82 4.16
C ALA A 591 14.72 -8.52 5.53
N LEU A 592 15.40 -7.38 5.67
CA LEU A 592 15.92 -6.91 6.95
C LEU A 592 14.80 -6.60 7.95
N ALA A 593 13.69 -6.00 7.49
CA ALA A 593 12.51 -5.77 8.33
C ALA A 593 11.91 -7.10 8.81
N THR A 594 11.84 -8.11 7.92
CA THR A 594 11.39 -9.47 8.25
C THR A 594 12.31 -10.10 9.30
N ALA A 595 13.62 -9.96 9.17
CA ALA A 595 14.58 -10.42 10.17
C ALA A 595 14.32 -9.77 11.54
N CYS A 596 14.08 -8.45 11.56
CA CYS A 596 13.73 -7.72 12.78
C CYS A 596 12.42 -8.23 13.39
N GLY A 597 11.39 -8.45 12.58
CA GLY A 597 10.10 -9.00 13.02
C GLY A 597 10.20 -10.41 13.60
N LEU A 598 11.00 -11.29 12.97
CA LEU A 598 11.27 -12.64 13.47
C LEU A 598 12.06 -12.62 14.78
N LYS A 599 13.06 -11.74 14.89
CA LYS A 599 13.83 -11.56 16.12
C LYS A 599 12.94 -11.04 17.26
N LEU A 600 12.10 -10.04 17.00
CA LEU A 600 11.14 -9.51 17.97
C LEU A 600 10.21 -10.63 18.48
N LYS A 601 9.65 -11.42 17.56
CA LYS A 601 8.83 -12.59 17.89
C LYS A 601 9.59 -13.60 18.76
N GLY A 602 10.84 -13.90 18.42
CA GLY A 602 11.68 -14.84 19.17
C GLY A 602 11.93 -14.38 20.60
N MET A 603 12.22 -13.08 20.80
CA MET A 603 12.45 -12.50 22.13
C MET A 603 11.21 -12.58 23.01
N ILE A 604 10.03 -12.25 22.47
CA ILE A 604 8.77 -12.30 23.23
C ILE A 604 8.40 -13.74 23.59
N LYS A 605 8.64 -14.69 22.67
CA LYS A 605 8.41 -16.10 22.96
C LYS A 605 9.28 -16.56 24.15
N LYS A 606 10.56 -16.19 24.14
CA LYS A 606 11.49 -16.52 25.24
C LYS A 606 11.07 -15.88 26.56
N GLU A 607 10.69 -14.59 26.56
CA GLU A 607 10.20 -13.88 27.75
C GLU A 607 8.92 -14.53 28.33
N ASN A 608 8.02 -15.02 27.47
CA ASN A 608 6.81 -15.72 27.91
C ASN A 608 7.08 -17.13 28.43
N GLU A 609 8.17 -17.77 27.98
CA GLU A 609 8.63 -19.07 28.49
C GLU A 609 9.34 -18.91 29.84
N GLU A 610 10.11 -17.82 30.04
CA GLU A 610 10.79 -17.51 31.31
C GLU A 610 9.82 -17.07 32.43
N LYS A 611 8.62 -16.56 32.07
CA LYS A 611 7.57 -16.16 33.04
C LYS A 611 6.62 -17.31 33.46
N LYS A 612 6.74 -18.48 32.85
CA LYS A 612 5.95 -19.68 33.16
C LYS A 612 6.79 -20.67 33.95
#